data_AF-A0A4X1V490-F1
#
_entry.id   AF-A0A4X1V490-F1
#
_cell.length_a   1.000
_cell.length_b   1.000
_cell.length_c   1.000
_cell.angle_alpha   90.00
_cell.angle_beta   90.00
_cell.angle_gamma   90.00
#
_symmetry.space_group_name_H-M   'P 1'
#
loop_
_entity.id
_entity.type
_entity.pdbx_description
1 polymer ?
#
loop_
_entity_poly.entity_id
_entity_poly.type
_entity_poly.pdbx_seq_one_letter_code
_entity_poly.pdbx_strand_id
1 'polypeptide(L)'
;MGALQQLWVQEAGGAMVKKLERGNIQKMQDLVFLCSAGCCEDSQASTQQVHQCIEHCHAPLAQAQFLIMSEFEKFQDHLARCTLHCNNKAKDSIDVANKELQVKRQLESCVTKCVDDHMNLVPTTTKKLKESLSSMGLLLAIGSEGRNLFKKEEWGFGSFKQSL
;
A
#
# COMPACT_ATOMS: atom_id res chain seq x y z
N MET A 1 -0.53 14.02 23.48
CA MET A 1 -0.38 12.57 23.22
C MET A 1 -0.95 12.17 21.86
N GLY A 2 -2.20 12.51 21.52
CA GLY A 2 -2.78 12.14 20.20
C GLY A 2 -2.02 12.63 18.95
N ALA A 3 -1.40 13.81 18.99
CA ALA A 3 -0.65 14.35 17.84
C ALA A 3 0.67 13.61 17.55
N LEU A 4 1.40 13.20 18.61
CA LEU A 4 2.66 12.45 18.44
C LEU A 4 2.39 11.08 17.83
N GLN A 5 1.29 10.46 18.24
CA GLN A 5 0.89 9.14 17.79
C GLN A 5 0.41 9.12 16.33
N GLN A 6 -0.32 10.17 15.92
CA GLN A 6 -0.67 10.40 14.52
C GLN A 6 0.56 10.59 13.63
N LEU A 7 1.57 11.34 14.09
CA LEU A 7 2.82 11.53 13.34
C LEU A 7 3.54 10.20 13.07
N TRP A 8 3.59 9.32 14.08
CA TRP A 8 4.30 8.04 13.98
C TRP A 8 3.61 7.04 13.05
N VAL A 9 2.28 7.00 13.08
CA VAL A 9 1.47 6.25 12.13
C VAL A 9 1.77 6.68 10.70
N GLN A 10 1.82 7.98 10.47
CA GLN A 10 2.09 8.55 9.15
C GLN A 10 3.52 8.23 8.68
N GLU A 11 4.52 8.27 9.57
CA GLU A 11 5.90 7.96 9.21
C GLU A 11 6.11 6.46 8.95
N ALA A 12 5.80 5.59 9.91
CA ALA A 12 6.07 4.17 9.82
C ALA A 12 5.19 3.47 8.78
N GLY A 13 3.88 3.75 8.82
CA GLY A 13 2.95 3.20 7.85
C GLY A 13 3.13 3.83 6.47
N GLY A 14 3.40 5.13 6.38
CA GLY A 14 3.73 5.79 5.12
C GLY A 14 5.03 5.27 4.49
N ALA A 15 6.06 4.94 5.30
CA ALA A 15 7.27 4.30 4.80
C ALA A 15 7.02 2.89 4.25
N MET A 16 6.15 2.11 4.89
CA MET A 16 5.71 0.81 4.38
C MET A 16 5.03 0.97 3.01
N VAL A 17 4.05 1.87 2.90
CA VAL A 17 3.32 2.12 1.65
C VAL A 17 4.28 2.54 0.53
N LYS A 18 5.16 3.52 0.79
CA LYS A 18 6.17 3.98 -0.20
C LYS A 18 7.08 2.85 -0.68
N LYS A 19 7.47 1.93 0.21
CA LYS A 19 8.32 0.78 -0.13
C LYS A 19 7.59 -0.21 -1.04
N LEU A 20 6.31 -0.48 -0.77
CA LEU A 20 5.48 -1.34 -1.60
C LEU A 20 5.18 -0.69 -2.95
N GLU A 21 4.93 0.63 -2.97
CA GLU A 21 4.71 1.36 -4.21
C GLU A 21 5.91 1.28 -5.15
N ARG A 22 7.10 1.64 -4.65
CA ARG A 22 8.34 1.60 -5.45
C ARG A 22 8.75 0.17 -5.82
N GLY A 23 8.53 -0.80 -4.94
CA GLY A 23 8.99 -2.18 -5.14
C GLY A 23 8.08 -3.02 -6.05
N ASN A 24 6.78 -2.73 -6.05
CA ASN A 24 5.76 -3.60 -6.62
C ASN A 24 4.77 -2.84 -7.52
N ILE A 25 4.12 -1.79 -7.02
CA ILE A 25 3.06 -1.09 -7.75
C ILE A 25 3.59 -0.45 -9.05
N GLN A 26 4.76 0.17 -9.01
CA GLN A 26 5.37 0.75 -10.22
C GLN A 26 5.61 -0.31 -11.31
N LYS A 27 6.09 -1.50 -10.92
CA LYS A 27 6.27 -2.61 -11.88
C LYS A 27 4.94 -3.11 -12.43
N MET A 28 3.91 -3.17 -11.59
CA MET A 28 2.57 -3.52 -12.05
C MET A 28 2.02 -2.46 -13.03
N GLN A 29 2.24 -1.18 -12.76
CA GLN A 29 1.87 -0.09 -13.69
C GLN A 29 2.55 -0.27 -15.04
N ASP A 30 3.86 -0.55 -15.07
CA ASP A 30 4.58 -0.82 -16.32
C ASP A 30 3.94 -1.98 -17.11
N LEU A 31 3.61 -3.08 -16.43
CA LEU A 31 2.94 -4.23 -17.05
C LEU A 31 1.53 -3.91 -17.55
N VAL A 32 0.78 -3.09 -16.81
CA VAL A 32 -0.55 -2.62 -17.22
C VAL A 32 -0.44 -1.83 -18.52
N PHE A 33 0.52 -0.91 -18.63
CA PHE A 33 0.68 -0.12 -19.84
C PHE A 33 1.08 -0.98 -21.05
N LEU A 34 1.98 -1.95 -20.86
CA LEU A 34 2.35 -2.89 -21.91
C LEU A 34 1.17 -3.78 -22.35
N CYS A 35 0.38 -4.28 -21.39
CA CYS A 35 -0.82 -5.06 -21.66
C CYS A 35 -1.85 -4.24 -22.47
N SER A 36 -2.14 -3.01 -22.02
CA SER A 36 -3.07 -2.10 -22.67
C SER A 36 -2.62 -1.70 -24.08
N ALA A 37 -1.32 -1.48 -24.30
CA ALA A 37 -0.78 -1.25 -25.65
C ALA A 37 -1.05 -2.45 -26.57
N GLY A 38 -0.79 -3.67 -26.08
CA GLY A 38 -1.07 -4.89 -26.83
C GLY A 38 -2.57 -5.12 -27.11
N CYS A 39 -3.48 -4.60 -26.28
CA CYS A 39 -4.92 -4.60 -26.58
C CYS A 39 -5.25 -3.70 -27.77
N CYS A 40 -4.56 -2.56 -27.92
CA CYS A 40 -4.81 -1.58 -28.99
C CYS A 40 -4.20 -2.00 -30.34
N GLU A 41 -3.22 -2.90 -30.36
CA GLU A 41 -2.58 -3.40 -31.59
C GLU A 41 -3.47 -4.39 -32.37
N ASP A 42 -4.49 -4.97 -31.74
CA ASP A 42 -5.41 -5.91 -32.39
C ASP A 42 -6.38 -5.16 -33.33
N SER A 43 -6.03 -5.11 -34.61
CA SER A 43 -6.82 -4.45 -35.66
C SER A 43 -8.12 -5.18 -36.02
N GLN A 44 -8.29 -6.43 -35.56
CA GLN A 44 -9.51 -7.22 -35.77
C GLN A 44 -10.50 -7.05 -34.60
N ALA A 45 -10.03 -6.56 -33.45
CA ALA A 45 -10.89 -6.29 -32.31
C ALA A 45 -11.76 -5.06 -32.56
N SER A 46 -13.04 -5.16 -32.20
CA SER A 46 -13.91 -4.00 -32.12
C SER A 46 -13.47 -3.07 -30.98
N THR A 47 -13.85 -1.79 -31.07
CA THR A 47 -13.59 -0.81 -30.01
C THR A 47 -14.03 -1.30 -28.62
N GLN A 48 -15.18 -1.97 -28.52
CA GLN A 48 -15.67 -2.50 -27.24
C GLN A 48 -14.77 -3.60 -26.68
N GLN A 49 -14.26 -4.49 -27.53
CA GLN A 49 -13.35 -5.56 -27.11
C GLN A 49 -12.01 -5.01 -26.62
N VAL A 50 -11.48 -3.96 -27.27
CA VAL A 50 -10.27 -3.28 -26.83
C VAL A 50 -10.46 -2.66 -25.45
N HIS A 51 -11.59 -1.98 -25.21
CA HIS A 51 -11.88 -1.39 -23.89
C HIS A 51 -11.98 -2.46 -22.80
N GLN A 52 -12.67 -3.57 -23.06
CA GLN A 52 -12.77 -4.69 -22.11
C GLN A 52 -11.40 -5.33 -21.81
N CYS A 53 -10.54 -5.45 -22.83
CA CYS A 53 -9.16 -5.92 -22.66
C CYS A 53 -8.36 -4.98 -21.75
N ILE A 54 -8.44 -3.67 -21.96
CA ILE A 54 -7.78 -2.65 -21.12
C ILE A 54 -8.32 -2.71 -19.68
N GLU A 55 -9.63 -2.77 -19.47
CA GLU A 55 -10.20 -2.91 -18.13
C GLU A 55 -9.66 -4.15 -17.41
N HIS A 56 -9.53 -5.27 -18.13
CA HIS A 56 -8.94 -6.49 -17.60
C HIS A 56 -7.46 -6.32 -17.21
N CYS A 57 -6.67 -5.64 -18.04
CA CYS A 57 -5.28 -5.30 -17.73
C CYS A 57 -5.18 -4.46 -16.45
N HIS A 58 -6.08 -3.50 -16.23
CA HIS A 58 -6.03 -2.59 -15.09
C HIS A 58 -6.56 -3.20 -13.78
N ALA A 59 -7.40 -4.23 -13.84
CA ALA A 59 -8.07 -4.79 -12.66
C ALA A 59 -7.11 -5.29 -11.55
N PRO A 60 -6.03 -6.03 -11.83
CA PRO A 60 -5.09 -6.47 -10.78
C PRO A 60 -4.36 -5.32 -10.09
N LEU A 61 -4.05 -4.24 -10.81
CA LEU A 61 -3.42 -3.05 -10.23
C LEU A 61 -4.38 -2.33 -9.28
N ALA A 62 -5.65 -2.18 -9.64
CA ALA A 62 -6.66 -1.58 -8.77
C ALA A 62 -6.85 -2.41 -7.49
N GLN A 63 -6.89 -3.74 -7.60
CA GLN A 63 -6.97 -4.64 -6.44
C GLN A 63 -5.75 -4.51 -5.52
N ALA A 64 -4.55 -4.42 -6.09
CA ALA A 64 -3.31 -4.20 -5.36
C ALA A 64 -3.32 -2.87 -4.57
N GLN A 65 -3.75 -1.78 -5.20
CA GLN A 65 -3.87 -0.47 -4.56
C GLN A 65 -4.87 -0.50 -3.39
N PHE A 66 -6.04 -1.12 -3.61
CA PHE A 66 -7.04 -1.29 -2.56
C PHE A 66 -6.52 -2.11 -1.38
N LEU A 67 -5.81 -3.22 -1.65
CA LEU A 67 -5.25 -4.08 -0.61
C LEU A 67 -4.26 -3.32 0.29
N ILE A 68 -3.34 -2.56 -0.30
CA ILE A 68 -2.36 -1.76 0.48
C ILE A 68 -3.10 -0.75 1.36
N MET A 69 -4.08 -0.03 0.80
CA MET A 69 -4.84 0.99 1.54
C MET A 69 -5.64 0.36 2.68
N SER A 70 -6.32 -0.75 2.44
CA SER A 70 -7.09 -1.47 3.46
C SER A 70 -6.21 -1.98 4.60
N GLU A 71 -5.04 -2.55 4.31
CA GLU A 71 -4.10 -2.99 5.36
C GLU A 71 -3.53 -1.81 6.16
N PHE A 72 -3.29 -0.67 5.50
CA PHE A 72 -2.85 0.53 6.19
C PHE A 72 -3.95 1.11 7.10
N GLU A 73 -5.21 1.15 6.65
CA GLU A 73 -6.35 1.57 7.48
C GLU A 73 -6.55 0.65 8.70
N LYS A 74 -6.43 -0.67 8.52
CA LYS A 74 -6.49 -1.63 9.64
C LYS A 74 -5.40 -1.36 10.67
N PHE A 75 -4.19 -1.05 10.21
CA PHE A 75 -3.09 -0.68 11.11
C PHE A 75 -3.43 0.58 11.94
N GLN A 76 -4.00 1.60 11.29
CA GLN A 76 -4.43 2.84 11.95
C GLN A 76 -5.51 2.58 12.99
N ASP A 77 -6.55 1.82 12.63
CA ASP A 77 -7.67 1.48 13.52
C ASP A 77 -7.20 0.69 14.75
N HIS A 78 -6.32 -0.30 14.54
CA HIS A 78 -5.77 -1.11 15.62
C HIS A 78 -4.99 -0.25 16.63
N LEU A 79 -4.13 0.66 16.16
CA LEU A 79 -3.39 1.55 17.05
C LEU A 79 -4.33 2.52 17.78
N ALA A 80 -5.32 3.09 17.09
CA ALA A 80 -6.29 3.99 17.69
C ALA A 80 -7.09 3.30 18.81
N ARG A 81 -7.58 2.07 18.57
CA ARG A 81 -8.30 1.27 19.57
C ARG A 81 -7.43 0.90 20.77
N CYS A 82 -6.18 0.52 20.54
CA CYS A 82 -5.25 0.18 21.60
C CYS A 82 -4.90 1.40 22.48
N THR A 83 -4.77 2.59 21.87
CA THR A 83 -4.59 3.86 22.60
C THR A 83 -5.81 4.23 23.43
N LEU A 84 -7.01 4.07 22.84
CA LEU A 84 -8.27 4.29 23.56
C LEU A 84 -8.40 3.36 24.76
N HIS A 85 -8.01 2.10 24.62
CA HIS A 85 -7.98 1.15 25.73
C HIS A 85 -7.05 1.62 26.87
N CYS A 86 -5.84 2.09 26.55
CA CYS A 86 -4.93 2.67 27.55
C CYS A 86 -5.55 3.88 28.26
N ASN A 87 -6.20 4.79 27.51
CA ASN A 87 -6.87 5.96 28.08
C ASN A 87 -8.01 5.59 29.02
N ASN A 88 -8.86 4.62 28.63
CA ASN A 88 -9.97 4.16 29.47
C ASN A 88 -9.46 3.53 30.77
N LYS A 89 -8.46 2.66 30.67
CA LYS A 89 -7.82 2.04 31.84
C LYS A 89 -7.20 3.07 32.79
N ALA A 90 -6.62 4.14 32.25
CA ALA A 90 -6.09 5.24 33.05
C ALA A 90 -7.21 5.97 33.79
N LYS A 91 -8.32 6.30 33.13
CA LYS A 91 -9.49 6.94 33.76
C LYS A 91 -10.05 6.09 34.90
N ASP A 92 -10.26 4.79 34.67
CA ASP A 92 -10.78 3.86 35.67
C ASP A 92 -9.86 3.77 36.91
N SER A 93 -8.57 4.04 36.75
CA SER A 93 -7.57 3.99 37.83
C SER A 93 -7.51 5.28 38.66
N ILE A 94 -7.97 6.42 38.13
CA ILE A 94 -7.99 7.70 38.85
C ILE A 94 -9.08 7.68 39.93
N ASP A 95 -10.25 7.14 39.60
CA ASP A 95 -11.41 7.05 40.50
C ASP A 95 -11.14 6.19 41.75
N VAL A 96 -10.15 5.28 41.68
CA VAL A 96 -9.81 4.35 42.76
C VAL A 96 -8.71 4.88 43.70
N ALA A 97 -7.82 5.74 43.23
CA ALA A 97 -6.51 5.90 43.89
C ALA A 97 -6.07 7.34 44.23
N ASN A 98 -6.67 8.40 43.68
CA ASN A 98 -6.21 9.79 43.87
C ASN A 98 -4.68 9.97 43.67
N LYS A 99 -4.07 9.17 42.78
CA LYS A 99 -2.63 9.11 42.48
C LYS A 99 -2.34 9.46 41.02
N GLU A 100 -2.71 10.69 40.62
CA GLU A 100 -2.60 11.17 39.23
C GLU A 100 -1.23 10.94 38.59
N LEU A 101 -0.13 11.19 39.32
CA LEU A 101 1.22 11.03 38.78
C LEU A 101 1.54 9.57 38.42
N GLN A 102 1.07 8.61 39.23
CA GLN A 102 1.27 7.19 38.96
C GLN A 102 0.44 6.74 37.76
N VAL A 103 -0.81 7.18 37.67
CA VAL A 103 -1.70 6.88 36.53
C VAL A 103 -1.12 7.45 35.23
N LYS A 104 -0.60 8.67 35.26
CA LYS A 104 0.02 9.29 34.09
C LYS A 104 1.21 8.45 33.56
N ARG A 105 2.09 7.97 34.46
CA ARG A 105 3.20 7.09 34.07
C ARG A 105 2.71 5.76 33.49
N GLN A 106 1.65 5.19 34.05
CA GLN A 106 1.04 3.95 33.53
C GLN A 106 0.42 4.15 32.14
N LEU A 107 -0.23 5.29 31.90
CA LEU A 107 -0.76 5.65 30.60
C LEU A 107 0.35 5.77 29.56
N GLU A 108 1.41 6.52 29.87
CA GLU A 108 2.56 6.70 28.97
C GLU A 108 3.23 5.36 28.64
N SER A 109 3.41 4.49 29.65
CA SER A 109 3.96 3.13 29.46
C SER A 109 3.06 2.25 28.59
N CYS A 110 1.73 2.29 28.82
CA CYS A 110 0.75 1.53 28.03
C CYS A 110 0.75 1.96 26.57
N VAL A 111 0.73 3.27 26.31
CA VAL A 111 0.74 3.84 24.95
C VAL A 111 2.06 3.53 24.24
N THR A 112 3.20 3.60 24.94
CA THR A 112 4.51 3.22 24.37
C THR A 112 4.51 1.77 23.93
N LYS A 113 4.06 0.86 24.81
CA LYS A 113 3.95 -0.57 24.49
C LYS A 113 3.03 -0.82 23.30
N CYS A 114 1.90 -0.11 23.24
CA CYS A 114 0.97 -0.18 22.12
C CYS A 114 1.66 0.13 20.79
N VAL A 115 2.42 1.22 20.74
CA VAL A 115 3.19 1.61 19.56
C VAL A 115 4.22 0.55 19.20
N ASP A 116 5.01 0.08 20.16
CA ASP A 116 6.05 -0.93 19.94
C ASP A 116 5.47 -2.25 19.40
N ASP A 117 4.39 -2.75 20.03
CA ASP A 117 3.72 -3.97 19.63
C ASP A 117 3.19 -3.85 18.19
N HIS A 118 2.60 -2.71 17.83
CA HIS A 118 2.12 -2.47 16.46
C HIS A 118 3.28 -2.28 15.46
N MET A 119 4.35 -1.60 15.83
CA MET A 119 5.54 -1.44 14.98
C MET A 119 6.20 -2.77 14.64
N ASN A 120 6.22 -3.71 15.57
CA ASN A 120 6.74 -5.06 15.35
C ASN A 120 5.89 -5.88 14.35
N LEU A 121 4.64 -5.49 14.10
CA LEU A 121 3.78 -6.13 13.09
C LEU A 121 4.04 -5.59 11.68
N VAL A 122 4.50 -4.35 11.53
CA VAL A 122 4.71 -3.69 10.23
C VAL A 122 5.58 -4.53 9.27
N PRO A 123 6.74 -5.09 9.67
CA PRO A 123 7.56 -5.91 8.77
C PRO A 123 6.82 -7.16 8.27
N THR A 124 6.05 -7.80 9.15
CA THR A 124 5.28 -9.01 8.82
C THR A 124 4.16 -8.69 7.84
N THR A 125 3.40 -7.62 8.09
CA THR A 125 2.35 -7.15 7.17
C THR A 125 2.94 -6.72 5.83
N THR A 126 4.05 -6.00 5.83
CA THR A 126 4.78 -5.61 4.61
C THR A 126 5.18 -6.84 3.79
N LYS A 127 5.69 -7.89 4.43
CA LYS A 127 6.09 -9.13 3.76
C LYS A 127 4.90 -9.81 3.09
N LYS A 128 3.78 -9.96 3.82
CA LYS A 128 2.54 -10.54 3.29
C LYS A 128 2.00 -9.75 2.10
N LEU A 129 1.93 -8.42 2.24
CA LEU A 129 1.53 -7.53 1.15
C LEU A 129 2.43 -7.71 -0.07
N LYS A 130 3.75 -7.71 0.12
CA LYS A 130 4.70 -7.93 -0.99
C LYS A 130 4.47 -9.26 -1.71
N GLU A 131 4.21 -10.33 -0.98
CA GLU A 131 3.92 -11.65 -1.55
C GLU A 131 2.61 -11.63 -2.36
N SER A 132 1.54 -11.05 -1.82
CA SER A 132 0.26 -10.88 -2.52
C SER A 132 0.41 -10.03 -3.79
N LEU A 133 1.11 -8.90 -3.71
CA LEU A 133 1.37 -8.02 -4.86
C LEU A 133 2.22 -8.70 -5.93
N SER A 134 3.21 -9.51 -5.53
CA SER A 134 4.02 -10.27 -6.48
C SER A 134 3.18 -11.31 -7.22
N SER A 135 2.27 -11.99 -6.52
CA SER A 135 1.31 -12.91 -7.12
C SER A 135 0.36 -12.22 -8.11
N MET A 136 -0.13 -11.02 -7.78
CA MET A 136 -0.99 -10.24 -8.70
C MET A 136 -0.21 -9.77 -9.94
N GLY A 137 1.04 -9.34 -9.76
CA GLY A 137 1.92 -8.95 -10.87
C GLY A 137 2.22 -10.10 -11.84
N LEU A 138 2.35 -11.34 -11.34
CA LEU A 138 2.51 -12.53 -12.18
C LEU A 138 1.30 -12.75 -13.11
N LEU A 139 0.08 -12.51 -12.63
CA LEU A 139 -1.12 -12.62 -13.47
C LEU A 139 -1.12 -11.61 -14.63
N LEU A 140 -0.59 -10.40 -14.40
CA LEU A 140 -0.39 -9.40 -15.45
C LEU A 140 0.67 -9.83 -16.47
N ALA A 141 1.76 -10.45 -15.99
CA ALA A 141 2.85 -10.90 -16.84
C ALA A 141 2.40 -12.01 -17.81
N ILE A 142 1.63 -13.00 -17.34
CA ILE A 142 1.13 -14.11 -18.17
C ILE A 142 0.23 -13.62 -19.31
N GLY A 143 -0.55 -12.55 -19.10
CA GLY A 143 -1.33 -11.90 -20.16
C GLY A 143 -0.48 -11.15 -21.19
N SER A 144 0.75 -10.77 -20.84
CA SER A 144 1.69 -10.01 -21.69
C SER A 144 2.74 -10.87 -22.40
N GLU A 145 2.98 -12.11 -21.94
CA GLU A 145 4.06 -12.99 -22.40
C GLU A 145 3.89 -13.52 -23.84
N GLY A 146 2.78 -13.20 -24.52
CA GLY A 146 2.57 -13.54 -25.93
C GLY A 146 3.22 -12.58 -26.95
N ARG A 147 3.72 -11.39 -26.56
CA ARG A 147 4.04 -10.32 -27.54
C ARG A 147 5.32 -9.50 -27.30
N ASN A 148 6.19 -9.87 -26.36
CA ASN A 148 7.45 -9.15 -26.07
C ASN A 148 8.59 -9.38 -27.09
N LEU A 149 8.28 -9.57 -28.37
CA LEU A 149 9.29 -9.62 -29.46
C LEU A 149 9.19 -8.44 -30.45
N PHE A 150 8.32 -7.45 -30.21
CA PHE A 150 8.14 -6.33 -31.12
C PHE A 150 8.97 -5.09 -30.73
N LYS A 151 10.16 -5.03 -31.34
CA LYS A 151 10.83 -3.84 -31.90
C LYS A 151 10.92 -2.58 -31.04
N LYS A 152 12.03 -2.50 -30.31
CA LYS A 152 12.65 -1.25 -29.86
C LYS A 152 13.14 -0.35 -31.02
N GLU A 153 12.99 -0.77 -32.28
CA GLU A 153 13.55 -0.10 -33.47
C GLU A 153 12.52 0.67 -34.33
N GLU A 154 11.21 0.57 -34.07
CA GLU A 154 10.19 1.24 -34.91
C GLU A 154 9.60 2.53 -34.33
N TRP A 155 9.84 2.80 -33.05
CA TRP A 155 9.53 4.10 -32.46
C TRP A 155 10.81 4.92 -32.40
N GLY A 156 11.01 5.75 -33.42
CA GLY A 156 12.06 6.76 -33.45
C GLY A 156 11.94 7.72 -32.27
N PHE A 157 12.42 7.32 -31.10
CA PHE A 157 12.71 8.21 -29.98
C PHE A 157 13.95 9.02 -30.34
N GLY A 158 13.77 9.93 -31.30
CA GLY A 158 14.64 11.07 -31.48
C GLY A 158 14.55 11.92 -30.23
N SER A 159 15.54 11.75 -29.34
CA SER A 159 16.02 12.70 -28.35
C SER A 159 15.10 13.90 -28.07
N PHE A 160 14.06 13.74 -27.25
CA PHE A 160 13.40 14.86 -26.59
C PHE A 160 14.24 15.28 -25.37
N LYS A 161 15.47 15.75 -25.64
CA LYS A 161 16.25 16.51 -24.67
C LYS A 161 15.75 17.95 -24.71
N GLN A 162 15.08 18.32 -23.62
CA GLN A 162 15.29 19.57 -22.90
C GLN A 162 14.91 20.86 -23.64
N SER A 163 13.68 21.33 -23.39
CA SER A 163 13.39 22.76 -23.36
C SER A 163 12.18 23.03 -22.45
N LEU A 164 12.49 23.28 -21.18
CA LEU A 164 11.74 24.11 -20.23
C LEU A 164 12.70 24.54 -19.12
#